data_AF-A0AAW1MGJ6-F1
#
_entry.id   AF-A0AAW1MGJ6-F1
#
_cell.length_a   1.000
_cell.length_b   1.000
_cell.length_c   1.000
_cell.angle_alpha   90.00
_cell.angle_beta   90.00
_cell.angle_gamma   90.00
#
_symmetry.space_group_name_H-M   'P 1'
#
loop_
_entity.id
_entity.type
_entity.pdbx_description
1 polymer ?
#
loop_
_entity_poly.entity_id
_entity_poly.type
_entity_poly.pdbx_seq_one_letter_code
_entity_poly.pdbx_strand_id
1 'polypeptide(L)'
;MFAYTNEDHENPIDIALIDWQLLREASPVFDISFFVYTIAAPEVLDNLTQYLDFYYQHLSETISELGSNPDVLYPKSVFDQEWKQHGKYGFGMAFISVRMMLAGNDEVMKMEEINLANTEDVSKMYAKFKKQKEFIARMKFLAKHVIKNNLL
;
A
#
# COMPACT_ATOMS: atom_id res chain seq x y z
N MET A 1 -3.06 -8.49 -12.50
CA MET A 1 -3.54 -8.56 -13.89
C MET A 1 -5.04 -8.72 -13.86
N PHE A 2 -5.77 -8.03 -14.73
CA PHE A 2 -7.23 -8.06 -14.78
C PHE A 2 -7.71 -8.86 -15.99
N ALA A 3 -8.77 -9.65 -15.80
CA ALA A 3 -9.46 -10.32 -16.89
C ALA A 3 -10.69 -9.49 -17.31
N TYR A 4 -10.92 -9.38 -18.61
CA TYR A 4 -12.04 -8.64 -19.20
C TYR A 4 -12.81 -9.55 -20.14
N THR A 5 -14.07 -9.18 -20.42
CA THR A 5 -14.82 -9.83 -21.50
C THR A 5 -14.41 -9.24 -22.86
N ASN A 6 -14.82 -9.88 -23.95
CA ASN A 6 -14.59 -9.34 -25.29
C ASN A 6 -15.45 -8.10 -25.60
N GLU A 7 -16.50 -7.85 -24.81
CA GLU A 7 -17.47 -6.78 -25.04
C GLU A 7 -17.26 -5.57 -24.12
N ASP A 8 -16.65 -5.78 -22.95
CA ASP A 8 -16.38 -4.74 -21.96
C ASP A 8 -14.91 -4.77 -21.51
N HIS A 9 -14.17 -3.74 -21.94
CA HIS A 9 -12.77 -3.52 -21.60
C HIS A 9 -12.55 -2.50 -20.47
N GLU A 10 -13.63 -1.98 -19.88
CA GLU A 10 -13.57 -1.01 -18.78
C GLU A 10 -13.82 -1.69 -17.43
N ASN A 11 -14.69 -2.70 -17.39
CA ASN A 11 -15.05 -3.42 -16.15
C ASN A 11 -14.43 -4.82 -16.12
N PRO A 12 -13.41 -5.06 -15.27
CA PRO A 12 -12.80 -6.38 -15.15
C PRO A 12 -13.75 -7.37 -14.44
N ILE A 13 -13.72 -8.63 -14.88
CA ILE A 13 -14.51 -9.72 -14.31
C ILE A 13 -13.73 -10.59 -13.31
N ASP A 14 -12.40 -10.52 -13.36
CA ASP A 14 -11.52 -11.29 -12.48
C ASP A 14 -10.15 -10.60 -12.31
N ILE A 15 -9.41 -10.99 -11.28
CA ILE A 15 -8.07 -10.48 -10.98
C ILE A 15 -7.13 -11.61 -10.55
N ALA A 16 -5.91 -11.58 -11.10
CA ALA A 16 -4.79 -12.38 -10.63
C ALA A 16 -3.69 -11.47 -10.08
N LEU A 17 -3.28 -11.72 -8.83
CA LEU A 17 -2.06 -11.11 -8.28
C LEU A 17 -0.85 -11.75 -8.98
N ILE A 18 0.02 -10.89 -9.50
CA ILE A 18 1.28 -11.26 -10.13
C ILE A 18 2.40 -10.44 -9.50
N ASP A 19 3.63 -10.77 -9.84
CA ASP A 19 4.82 -10.05 -9.38
C ASP A 19 5.01 -10.08 -7.85
N TRP A 20 5.71 -11.12 -7.40
CA TRP A 20 5.96 -11.40 -5.99
C TRP A 20 7.30 -10.82 -5.50
N GLN A 21 7.87 -9.81 -6.17
CA GLN A 21 9.21 -9.27 -5.89
C GLN A 21 9.37 -8.70 -4.47
N LEU A 22 8.27 -8.36 -3.78
CA LEU A 22 8.26 -7.86 -2.41
C LEU A 22 7.75 -8.87 -1.36
N LEU A 23 7.44 -10.11 -1.78
CA LEU A 23 6.93 -11.15 -0.89
C LEU A 23 7.95 -11.48 0.19
N ARG A 24 7.50 -11.51 1.44
CA ARG A 24 8.31 -11.87 2.60
C ARG A 24 7.40 -12.30 3.74
N GLU A 25 7.96 -13.05 4.69
CA GLU A 25 7.27 -13.35 5.95
C GLU A 25 7.18 -12.06 6.80
N ALA A 26 5.97 -11.52 6.91
CA ALA A 26 5.71 -10.28 7.63
C ALA A 26 4.23 -10.20 8.05
N SER A 27 3.92 -9.23 8.91
CA SER A 27 2.55 -8.91 9.28
C SER A 27 1.68 -8.57 8.04
N PRO A 28 0.44 -9.07 7.95
CA PRO A 28 -0.55 -8.67 6.94
C PRO A 28 -0.79 -7.15 6.88
N VAL A 29 -0.46 -6.41 7.94
CA VAL A 29 -0.55 -4.94 8.00
C VAL A 29 0.36 -4.28 6.97
N PHE A 30 1.51 -4.88 6.63
CA PHE A 30 2.42 -4.32 5.63
C PHE A 30 1.74 -4.22 4.26
N ASP A 31 0.94 -5.23 3.88
CA ASP A 31 0.26 -5.28 2.59
C ASP A 31 -0.90 -4.28 2.54
N ILE A 32 -1.80 -4.32 3.53
CA ILE A 32 -2.98 -3.44 3.53
C ILE A 32 -2.58 -1.97 3.73
N SER A 33 -1.57 -1.67 4.55
CA SER A 33 -1.07 -0.30 4.70
C SER A 33 -0.46 0.21 3.39
N PHE A 34 0.30 -0.63 2.69
CA PHE A 34 0.87 -0.27 1.39
C PHE A 34 -0.23 0.06 0.37
N PHE A 35 -1.24 -0.79 0.27
CA PHE A 35 -2.35 -0.60 -0.67
C PHE A 35 -3.15 0.66 -0.38
N VAL A 36 -3.59 0.83 0.87
CA VAL A 36 -4.39 1.97 1.30
C VAL A 36 -3.65 3.28 1.09
N TYR A 37 -2.39 3.40 1.52
CA TYR A 37 -1.67 4.66 1.40
C TYR A 37 -1.20 4.97 -0.02
N THR A 38 -1.05 3.96 -0.89
CA THR A 38 -0.58 4.18 -2.26
C THR A 38 -1.71 4.53 -3.22
N ILE A 39 -2.87 3.86 -3.13
CA ILE A 39 -3.91 3.98 -4.15
C ILE A 39 -5.29 4.43 -3.66
N ALA A 40 -5.57 4.40 -2.36
CA ALA A 40 -6.91 4.70 -1.87
C ALA A 40 -7.36 6.15 -2.19
N ALA A 41 -8.65 6.27 -2.48
CA ALA A 41 -9.32 7.56 -2.59
C ALA A 41 -9.53 8.19 -1.19
N PRO A 42 -9.69 9.52 -1.09
CA PRO A 42 -9.94 10.20 0.19
C PRO A 42 -11.08 9.59 1.02
N GLU A 43 -12.16 9.19 0.36
CA GLU A 43 -13.36 8.63 0.99
C GLU A 43 -13.08 7.28 1.66
N VAL A 44 -12.15 6.49 1.11
CA VAL A 44 -11.68 5.23 1.69
C VAL A 44 -10.86 5.50 2.95
N LEU A 45 -10.00 6.52 2.91
CA LEU A 45 -9.16 6.91 4.05
C LEU A 45 -9.99 7.51 5.19
N ASP A 46 -11.06 8.25 4.88
CA ASP A 46 -12.00 8.76 5.88
C ASP A 46 -12.79 7.63 6.57
N ASN A 47 -13.01 6.50 5.88
CA ASN A 47 -13.70 5.32 6.40
C ASN A 47 -12.75 4.15 6.67
N LEU A 48 -11.46 4.42 6.91
CA LEU A 48 -10.41 3.39 6.91
C LEU A 48 -10.71 2.22 7.85
N THR A 49 -11.25 2.48 9.05
CA THR A 49 -11.59 1.41 10.01
C THR A 49 -12.51 0.35 9.40
N GLN A 50 -13.50 0.75 8.60
CA GLN A 50 -14.40 -0.19 7.94
C GLN A 50 -13.65 -1.10 6.97
N TYR A 51 -12.69 -0.56 6.21
CA TYR A 51 -11.87 -1.34 5.28
C TYR A 51 -10.87 -2.24 6.00
N LEU A 52 -10.33 -1.82 7.14
CA LEU A 52 -9.46 -2.64 7.98
C LEU A 52 -10.22 -3.80 8.60
N ASP A 53 -11.44 -3.57 9.08
CA ASP A 53 -12.30 -4.62 9.62
C ASP A 53 -12.73 -5.60 8.51
N PHE A 54 -13.08 -5.09 7.33
CA PHE A 54 -13.37 -5.92 6.16
C PHE A 54 -12.17 -6.79 5.75
N TYR A 55 -10.97 -6.21 5.70
CA TYR A 55 -9.73 -6.93 5.39
C TYR A 55 -9.46 -8.04 6.41
N TYR A 56 -9.54 -7.72 7.71
CA TYR A 56 -9.31 -8.70 8.75
C TYR A 56 -10.34 -9.83 8.73
N GLN A 57 -11.62 -9.51 8.46
CA GLN A 57 -12.66 -10.53 8.33
C GLN A 57 -12.28 -11.58 7.27
N HIS A 58 -11.91 -11.13 6.06
CA HIS A 58 -11.54 -12.05 4.97
C HIS A 58 -10.24 -12.79 5.26
N LEU A 59 -9.27 -12.15 5.92
CA LEU A 59 -8.06 -12.81 6.39
C LEU A 59 -8.38 -13.94 7.37
N SER A 60 -9.28 -13.68 8.33
CA SER A 60 -9.71 -14.64 9.35
C SER A 60 -10.48 -15.82 8.73
N GLU A 61 -11.36 -15.54 7.77
CA GLU A 61 -12.05 -16.57 6.97
C GLU A 61 -11.05 -17.44 6.20
N THR A 62 -10.08 -16.82 5.52
CA THR A 62 -9.02 -17.53 4.78
C THR A 62 -8.15 -18.40 5.70
N ILE A 63 -7.77 -17.90 6.88
CA ILE A 63 -7.02 -18.69 7.88
C ILE A 63 -7.82 -19.94 8.29
N SER A 64 -9.13 -19.79 8.46
CA SER A 64 -10.05 -20.89 8.83
C SER A 64 -10.16 -21.92 7.71
N GLU A 65 -10.32 -21.47 6.46
CA GLU A 65 -10.39 -22.33 5.27
C GLU A 65 -9.10 -23.13 5.04
N LEU A 66 -7.95 -22.55 5.39
CA LEU A 66 -6.65 -23.22 5.36
C LEU A 66 -6.44 -24.18 6.55
N GLY A 67 -7.40 -24.29 7.46
CA GLY A 67 -7.43 -25.28 8.54
C GLY A 67 -6.86 -24.82 9.89
N SER A 68 -6.65 -23.52 10.09
CA SER A 68 -6.16 -22.94 11.35
C SER A 68 -7.26 -22.15 12.08
N ASN A 69 -7.13 -21.96 13.40
CA ASN A 69 -8.05 -21.08 14.14
C ASN A 69 -7.52 -19.62 14.16
N PRO A 70 -8.20 -18.65 13.54
CA PRO A 70 -7.76 -17.26 13.51
C PRO A 70 -7.70 -16.61 14.89
N ASP A 71 -8.59 -16.98 15.82
CA ASP A 71 -8.61 -16.44 17.20
C ASP A 71 -7.41 -16.92 18.04
N VAL A 72 -6.62 -17.86 17.52
CA VAL A 72 -5.38 -18.34 18.14
C VAL A 72 -4.17 -17.93 17.32
N LEU A 73 -4.20 -18.14 16.00
CA LEU A 73 -3.06 -17.89 15.12
C LEU A 73 -2.82 -16.39 14.93
N TYR A 74 -3.88 -15.61 14.67
CA TYR A 74 -3.75 -14.20 14.37
C TYR A 74 -5.03 -13.43 14.76
N PRO A 75 -5.25 -13.19 16.07
CA PRO A 75 -6.45 -12.55 16.59
C PRO A 75 -6.58 -11.06 16.19
N LYS A 76 -7.80 -10.52 16.20
CA LYS A 76 -8.07 -9.12 15.82
C LYS A 76 -7.29 -8.12 16.66
N SER A 77 -7.12 -8.41 17.95
CA SER A 77 -6.31 -7.57 18.85
C SER A 77 -4.85 -7.46 18.40
N VAL A 78 -4.27 -8.54 17.84
CA VAL A 78 -2.92 -8.54 17.28
C VAL A 78 -2.88 -7.71 16.01
N PHE A 79 -3.84 -7.90 15.10
CA PHE A 79 -3.94 -7.07 13.89
C PHE A 79 -4.07 -5.58 14.22
N ASP A 80 -4.93 -5.20 15.17
CA ASP A 80 -5.13 -3.80 15.58
C ASP A 80 -3.89 -3.20 16.24
N GLN A 81 -3.15 -4.01 17.00
CA GLN A 81 -1.88 -3.61 17.59
C GLN A 81 -0.82 -3.40 16.49
N GLU A 82 -0.68 -4.35 15.57
CA GLU A 82 0.28 -4.27 14.48
C GLU A 82 -0.06 -3.12 13.53
N TRP A 83 -1.34 -2.81 13.30
CA TRP A 83 -1.75 -1.64 12.53
C TRP A 83 -1.18 -0.35 13.14
N LYS A 84 -1.28 -0.19 14.46
CA LYS A 84 -0.71 0.98 15.16
C LYS A 84 0.81 1.02 15.09
N GLN A 85 1.48 -0.14 15.09
CA GLN A 85 2.95 -0.22 15.08
C GLN A 85 3.53 -0.05 13.67
N HIS A 86 2.88 -0.61 12.65
CA HIS A 86 3.42 -0.80 11.32
C HIS A 86 2.66 -0.06 10.24
N GLY A 87 1.47 0.50 10.50
CA GLY A 87 0.66 1.20 9.49
C GLY A 87 1.38 2.36 8.78
N LYS A 88 2.33 3.01 9.47
CA LYS A 88 3.18 4.06 8.87
C LYS A 88 4.13 3.56 7.77
N TYR A 89 4.36 2.25 7.68
CA TYR A 89 5.14 1.65 6.60
C TYR A 89 4.52 2.00 5.24
N GLY A 90 3.20 1.83 5.10
CA GLY A 90 2.49 2.15 3.87
C GLY A 90 2.64 3.61 3.46
N PHE A 91 2.64 4.54 4.43
CA PHE A 91 2.93 5.96 4.15
C PHE A 91 4.34 6.17 3.60
N GLY A 92 5.35 5.51 4.17
CA GLY A 92 6.73 5.55 3.65
C GLY A 92 6.82 4.99 2.22
N MET A 93 6.18 3.86 1.96
CA MET A 93 6.14 3.25 0.63
C MET A 93 5.37 4.08 -0.40
N ALA A 94 4.37 4.86 0.05
CA ALA A 94 3.61 5.74 -0.83
C ALA A 94 4.48 6.87 -1.41
N PHE A 95 5.49 7.37 -0.69
CA PHE A 95 6.43 8.37 -1.24
C PHE A 95 7.14 7.85 -2.50
N ILE A 96 7.55 6.58 -2.47
CA ILE A 96 8.25 5.94 -3.56
C ILE A 96 7.27 5.58 -4.67
N SER A 97 6.17 4.92 -4.32
CA SER A 97 5.24 4.32 -5.29
C SER A 97 4.41 5.36 -6.03
N VAL A 98 3.85 6.35 -5.32
CA VAL A 98 3.08 7.44 -5.97
C VAL A 98 3.99 8.24 -6.89
N ARG A 99 5.26 8.46 -6.53
CA ARG A 99 6.22 9.12 -7.41
C ARG A 99 6.42 8.33 -8.69
N MET A 100 6.67 7.03 -8.60
CA MET A 100 6.83 6.16 -9.78
C MET A 100 5.58 6.16 -10.66
N MET A 101 4.39 6.10 -10.08
CA MET A 101 3.12 6.17 -10.82
C MET A 101 2.89 7.50 -11.55
N LEU A 102 3.43 8.60 -11.01
CA LEU A 102 3.26 9.94 -11.58
C LEU A 102 4.40 10.35 -12.54
N ALA A 103 5.55 9.69 -12.48
CA ALA A 103 6.70 9.96 -13.34
C ALA A 103 6.38 9.61 -14.81
N GLY A 104 6.82 10.45 -15.75
CA GLY A 104 6.82 10.05 -17.17
C GLY A 104 7.82 8.91 -17.42
N ASN A 105 7.67 8.18 -18.53
CA ASN A 105 8.59 7.07 -18.88
C ASN A 105 10.07 7.51 -18.92
N ASP A 106 10.34 8.79 -19.20
CA ASP A 106 11.67 9.42 -19.20
C ASP A 106 12.18 9.80 -17.80
N GLU A 107 11.32 9.73 -16.79
CA GLU A 107 11.58 10.11 -15.40
C GLU A 107 11.48 8.92 -14.42
N VAL A 108 11.04 7.73 -14.89
CA VAL A 108 10.93 6.53 -14.06
C VAL A 108 12.32 6.07 -13.66
N MET A 109 12.53 5.99 -12.35
CA MET A 109 13.76 5.46 -11.77
C MET A 109 13.71 3.93 -11.75
N LYS A 110 14.79 3.29 -12.21
CA LYS A 110 14.95 1.85 -12.01
C LYS A 110 15.44 1.58 -10.61
N MET A 111 14.68 0.80 -9.85
CA MET A 111 14.99 0.49 -8.46
C MET A 111 16.31 -0.28 -8.31
N GLU A 112 16.68 -1.08 -9.32
CA GLU A 112 17.94 -1.82 -9.40
C GLU A 112 19.18 -0.91 -9.42
N GLU A 113 19.02 0.35 -9.86
CA GLU A 113 20.11 1.32 -9.97
C GLU A 113 20.28 2.16 -8.69
N ILE A 114 19.44 1.94 -7.67
CA ILE A 114 19.47 2.69 -6.40
C ILE A 114 20.14 1.85 -5.31
N ASN A 115 21.33 2.26 -4.89
CA ASN A 115 21.89 1.76 -3.66
C ASN A 115 21.34 2.55 -2.47
N LEU A 116 20.45 1.92 -1.67
CA LEU A 116 19.86 2.57 -0.48
C LEU A 116 20.88 2.94 0.60
N ALA A 117 22.08 2.36 0.59
CA ALA A 117 23.18 2.74 1.48
C ALA A 117 23.98 3.96 0.95
N ASN A 118 23.73 4.39 -0.29
CA ASN A 118 24.36 5.56 -0.90
C ASN A 118 23.41 6.76 -0.86
N THR A 119 23.77 7.76 -0.06
CA THR A 119 22.98 8.99 0.11
C THR A 119 22.75 9.75 -1.20
N GLU A 120 23.71 9.72 -2.14
CA GLU A 120 23.58 10.38 -3.45
C GLU A 120 22.54 9.66 -4.32
N ASP A 121 22.52 8.33 -4.31
CA ASP A 121 21.51 7.55 -5.03
C ASP A 121 20.13 7.73 -4.41
N VAL A 122 20.03 7.74 -3.07
CA VAL A 122 18.79 8.07 -2.35
C VAL A 122 18.31 9.48 -2.68
N SER A 123 19.20 10.45 -2.86
CA SER A 123 18.82 11.83 -3.21
C SER A 123 18.11 11.92 -4.56
N LYS A 124 18.43 11.04 -5.51
CA LYS A 124 17.77 10.99 -6.82
C LYS A 124 16.29 10.64 -6.67
N MET A 125 15.89 9.87 -5.65
CA MET A 125 14.48 9.58 -5.34
C MET A 125 13.67 10.83 -5.00
N TYR A 126 14.33 11.96 -4.71
CA TYR A 126 13.72 13.24 -4.37
C TYR A 126 13.91 14.32 -5.44
N ALA A 127 14.51 13.98 -6.60
CA ALA A 127 14.68 14.93 -7.70
C ALA A 127 13.34 15.54 -8.13
N LYS A 128 13.34 16.76 -8.66
CA LYS A 128 12.10 17.35 -9.20
C LYS A 128 11.67 16.59 -10.45
N PHE A 129 10.35 16.43 -10.62
CA PHE A 129 9.75 15.82 -11.79
C PHE A 129 8.47 16.57 -12.19
N LYS A 130 7.97 16.33 -13.40
CA LYS A 130 6.85 17.11 -14.00
C LYS A 130 5.62 17.22 -13.09
N LYS A 131 5.21 16.13 -12.42
CA LYS A 131 4.00 16.09 -11.57
C LYS A 131 4.25 16.37 -10.08
N GLN A 132 5.30 17.11 -9.74
CA GLN A 132 5.66 17.45 -8.36
C GLN A 132 4.50 18.05 -7.54
N LYS A 133 3.68 18.93 -8.13
CA LYS A 133 2.57 19.59 -7.42
C LYS A 133 1.51 18.60 -6.97
N GLU A 134 1.13 17.67 -7.85
CA GLU A 134 0.16 16.62 -7.57
C GLU A 134 0.68 15.66 -6.50
N PHE A 135 1.95 15.25 -6.62
CA PHE A 135 2.63 14.43 -5.61
C PHE A 135 2.61 15.08 -4.23
N ILE A 136 3.01 16.36 -4.13
CA ILE A 136 3.03 17.08 -2.85
C ILE A 136 1.61 17.21 -2.27
N ALA A 137 0.60 17.47 -3.11
CA ALA A 137 -0.79 17.55 -2.65
C ALA A 137 -1.24 16.21 -2.04
N ARG A 138 -0.95 15.09 -2.71
CA ARG A 138 -1.26 13.75 -2.21
C ARG A 138 -0.51 13.43 -0.91
N MET A 139 0.80 13.69 -0.86
CA MET A 139 1.60 13.44 0.35
C MET A 139 1.14 14.29 1.54
N LYS A 140 0.73 15.55 1.32
CA LYS A 140 0.14 16.40 2.37
C LYS A 140 -1.18 15.83 2.90
N PHE A 141 -2.02 15.30 2.03
CA PHE A 141 -3.27 14.66 2.43
C PHE A 141 -3.00 13.40 3.28
N LEU A 142 -2.11 12.51 2.81
CA LEU A 142 -1.72 11.31 3.56
C LEU A 142 -1.08 11.65 4.91
N ALA A 143 -0.16 12.64 4.95
CA ALA A 143 0.48 13.06 6.20
C ALA A 143 -0.56 13.53 7.24
N LYS A 144 -1.56 14.32 6.82
CA LYS A 144 -2.66 14.73 7.71
C LYS A 144 -3.43 13.54 8.25
N HIS A 145 -3.72 12.56 7.40
CA HIS A 145 -4.44 11.34 7.80
C HIS A 145 -3.63 10.52 8.82
N VAL A 146 -2.35 10.27 8.56
CA VAL A 146 -1.47 9.50 9.44
C VAL A 146 -1.29 10.18 10.80
N ILE A 147 -1.15 11.51 10.84
CA ILE A 147 -1.07 12.30 12.08
C ILE A 147 -2.41 12.24 12.85
N LYS A 148 -3.55 12.47 12.17
CA LYS A 148 -4.89 12.42 12.78
C LYS A 148 -5.16 11.07 13.45
N ASN A 149 -4.63 9.98 12.88
CA ASN A 149 -4.80 8.62 13.38
C ASN A 149 -3.66 8.14 14.31
N ASN A 150 -2.75 9.04 14.72
CA ASN A 150 -1.66 8.75 15.65
C ASN A 150 -0.78 7.56 15.23
N LEU A 151 -0.45 7.52 13.93
CA LEU A 151 0.44 6.51 13.33
C LEU A 151 1.88 7.02 13.18
N LEU A 152 2.13 8.32 13.44
CA LEU A 152 3.44 8.97 13.46
C LEU A 152 3.75 9.53 14.85
#